data_AF-A0A519EPV9-F1
#
_entry.id   AF-A0A519EPV9-F1
#
_cell.length_a   1.000
_cell.length_b   1.000
_cell.length_c   1.000
_cell.angle_alpha   90.00
_cell.angle_beta   90.00
_cell.angle_gamma   90.00
#
_symmetry.space_group_name_H-M   'P 1'
#
loop_
_entity.id
_entity.type
_entity.pdbx_description
1 polymer ?
#
loop_
_entity_poly.entity_id
_entity_poly.type
_entity_poly.pdbx_seq_one_letter_code
_entity_poly.pdbx_strand_id
1 'polypeptide(L)' 'LNVPVALRDAKNNEPDRQALLSGGGRIKVPCLRIEEEGQTVWMYESKVIVDYLEKRFSAI' A
#
# COMPACT_ATOMS: atom_id res chain seq x y z
N LEU A 1 -12.69 -4.38 -9.74
CA LEU A 1 -12.15 -4.71 -8.41
C LEU A 1 -12.70 -3.74 -7.38
N ASN A 2 -13.67 -4.18 -6.56
CA ASN A 2 -14.18 -3.38 -5.44
C ASN A 2 -13.54 -3.93 -4.16
N VAL A 3 -12.22 -3.71 -4.02
CA VAL A 3 -11.46 -4.18 -2.86
C VAL A 3 -11.65 -3.18 -1.73
N PRO A 4 -12.05 -3.60 -0.51
CA PRO A 4 -12.11 -2.72 0.64
C PRO A 4 -10.69 -2.34 1.09
N VAL A 5 -10.08 -1.38 0.39
CA VAL A 5 -8.78 -0.80 0.75
C VAL A 5 -8.99 0.61 1.31
N ALA A 6 -8.30 0.94 2.38
CA ALA A 6 -8.24 2.31 2.87
C ALA A 6 -7.33 3.13 1.94
N LEU A 7 -7.91 4.08 1.20
CA LEU A 7 -7.14 5.01 0.39
C LEU A 7 -6.51 6.07 1.31
N ARG A 8 -5.19 6.10 1.36
CA ARG A 8 -4.40 7.04 2.15
C ARG A 8 -3.55 7.87 1.21
N ASP A 9 -3.72 9.19 1.27
CA ASP A 9 -3.01 10.08 0.36
C ASP A 9 -1.69 10.55 0.99
N ALA A 10 -0.61 9.79 0.80
CA ALA A 10 0.72 10.12 1.30
C ALA A 10 1.38 11.32 0.58
N LYS A 11 0.70 11.93 -0.40
CA LYS A 11 1.20 13.08 -1.16
C LYS A 11 0.73 14.40 -0.55
N ASN A 12 -0.52 14.45 -0.09
CA ASN A 12 -1.16 15.62 0.50
C ASN A 12 -1.29 15.53 2.04
N ASN A 13 -1.24 14.33 2.63
CA ASN A 13 -1.28 14.15 4.08
C ASN A 13 0.12 13.90 4.64
N GLU A 14 0.62 14.86 5.42
CA GLU A 14 1.85 14.72 6.21
C GLU A 14 1.88 13.50 7.15
N PRO A 15 0.80 13.13 7.87
CA PRO A 15 0.84 11.94 8.74
C PRO A 15 1.00 10.64 7.95
N ASP A 16 0.30 10.48 6.82
CA ASP A 16 0.45 9.29 5.97
C ASP A 16 1.82 9.26 5.29
N ARG A 17 2.33 10.44 4.91
CA ARG A 17 3.69 10.61 4.39
C ARG A 17 4.74 10.16 5.41
N GLN A 18 4.62 10.57 6.68
CA GLN A 18 5.51 10.10 7.74
C GLN A 18 5.37 8.60 7.99
N ALA A 19 4.17 8.06 8.01
CA ALA A 19 3.96 6.62 8.17
C ALA A 19 4.63 5.81 7.05
N LEU A 20 4.54 6.29 5.81
CA LEU A 20 5.24 5.70 4.65
C LEU A 20 6.76 5.83 4.77
N LEU A 21 7.27 6.95 5.25
CA LEU A 21 8.71 7.13 5.45
C LEU A 21 9.24 6.24 6.57
N SER A 22 8.56 6.19 7.72
CA SER A 22 8.99 5.41 8.87
C SER A 22 8.82 3.91 8.65
N GLY A 23 7.73 3.48 8.01
CA GLY A 23 7.47 2.06 7.76
C GLY A 23 8.09 1.54 6.47
N GLY A 24 8.04 2.34 5.40
CA GLY A 24 8.47 1.95 4.06
C GLY A 24 9.86 2.46 3.67
N GLY A 25 10.45 3.37 4.46
CA GLY A 25 11.77 3.95 4.24
C GLY A 25 11.85 4.97 3.10
N ARG A 26 10.87 4.99 2.18
CA ARG A 26 10.86 5.85 1.00
C ARG A 26 9.46 6.35 0.66
N ILE A 27 9.37 7.65 0.41
CA ILE A 27 8.12 8.29 0.00
C ILE A 27 8.01 8.20 -1.53
N LYS A 28 7.57 7.03 -2.00
CA LYS A 28 7.39 6.74 -3.42
C LYS A 28 5.96 6.29 -3.68
N VAL A 29 5.22 7.07 -4.46
CA VAL A 29 3.86 6.73 -4.91
C VAL A 29 3.89 6.28 -6.38
N PRO A 30 3.00 5.35 -6.80
CA PRO A 30 2.06 4.60 -5.96
C PRO A 30 2.74 3.53 -5.10
N CYS A 31 2.25 3.38 -3.87
CA CYS A 31 2.68 2.37 -2.90
C CYS A 31 1.46 1.70 -2.26
N LEU A 32 1.58 0.43 -1.91
CA LEU A 32 0.59 -0.33 -1.16
C LEU A 32 1.18 -0.72 0.20
N ARG A 33 0.48 -0.38 1.28
CA ARG A 33 0.79 -0.88 2.61
C ARG A 33 0.02 -2.17 2.84
N ILE A 34 0.73 -3.23 3.21
CA ILE A 34 0.17 -4.53 3.52
C ILE A 34 0.53 -4.84 4.97
N GLU A 35 -0.48 -5.11 5.79
CA GLU A 35 -0.28 -5.55 7.18
C GLU A 35 -0.68 -7.02 7.26
N GLU A 36 0.30 -7.89 7.51
CA GLU A 36 0.11 -9.34 7.52
C GLU A 36 0.88 -9.93 8.71
N GLU A 37 0.20 -10.71 9.56
CA GLU A 37 0.78 -11.41 10.70
C GLU A 37 1.67 -10.53 11.63
N GLY A 38 1.30 -9.25 11.79
CA GLY A 38 2.05 -8.30 12.62
C GLY A 38 3.26 -7.66 11.92
N GLN A 39 3.51 -7.99 10.66
CA GLN A 39 4.51 -7.36 9.81
C GLN A 39 3.85 -6.34 8.88
N THR A 40 4.44 -5.15 8.79
CA THR A 40 4.04 -4.14 7.81
C THR A 40 5.00 -4.20 6.63
N VAL A 41 4.49 -4.59 5.47
CA VAL A 41 5.23 -4.62 4.21
C VAL A 41 4.75 -3.48 3.32
N TRP A 42 5.71 -2.78 2.73
CA TRP A 42 5.45 -1.72 1.78
C TRP A 42 5.83 -2.20 0.39
N MET A 43 4.84 -2.25 -0.48
CA MET A 43 5.01 -2.66 -1.86
C MET A 43 4.98 -1.43 -2.76
N TYR A 44 5.91 -1.39 -3.70
CA TYR A 44 6.08 -0.29 -4.63
C TYR A 44 5.92 -0.84 -6.05
N GLU A 45 5.63 0.07 -6.99
CA GLU A 45 5.33 -0.22 -8.40
C GLU A 45 3.87 -0.64 -8.67
N SER A 46 3.21 0.15 -9.49
CA SER A 46 1.80 0.00 -9.85
C SER A 46 1.48 -1.41 -10.37
N LYS A 47 2.37 -1.99 -11.17
CA LYS A 47 2.15 -3.32 -11.77
C LYS A 47 2.15 -4.43 -10.72
N VAL A 48 3.07 -4.38 -9.77
CA VAL A 48 3.16 -5.36 -8.68
C VAL A 48 1.98 -5.20 -7.72
N ILE A 49 1.60 -3.96 -7.42
CA ILE A 49 0.43 -3.65 -6.58
C ILE A 49 -0.85 -4.23 -7.20
N VAL A 50 -1.06 -4.04 -8.50
CA VAL A 50 -2.23 -4.60 -9.20
C VAL A 50 -2.20 -6.13 -9.17
N ASP A 51 -1.08 -6.76 -9.53
CA ASP A 51 -0.94 -8.24 -9.50
C ASP A 51 -1.18 -8.81 -8.09
N TYR A 52 -0.69 -8.13 -7.05
CA TYR A 52 -0.92 -8.51 -5.66
C TYR A 52 -2.39 -8.41 -5.27
N LEU A 53 -3.03 -7.28 -5.58
CA LEU A 53 -4.46 -7.07 -5.30
C LEU A 53 -5.32 -8.08 -6.06
N GLU A 54 -4.97 -8.39 -7.32
CA GLU A 54 -5.67 -9.43 -8.07
C GLU A 54 -5.44 -10.81 -7.44
N LYS A 55 -4.21 -11.21 -7.11
CA LYS A 55 -3.99 -12.52 -6.47
C LYS A 55 -4.70 -12.66 -5.11
N ARG A 56 -4.76 -11.57 -4.33
CA ARG A 56 -5.33 -11.58 -2.98
C ARG A 56 -6.85 -11.47 -2.98
N PHE A 57 -7.43 -10.74 -3.93
CA PHE A 57 -8.86 -10.39 -3.94
C PHE A 57 -9.63 -10.76 -5.23
N SER A 58 -8.96 -11.21 -6.30
CA SER A 58 -9.61 -11.66 -7.55
C SER A 58 -10.25 -13.06 -7.41
N ALA A 59 -10.20 -13.67 -6.22
CA ALA A 59 -10.94 -14.89 -5.90
C ALA A 59 -12.38 -14.62 -5.41
N ILE A 60 -12.99 -13.50 -5.82
CA ILE A 60 -14.39 -13.14 -5.52
C ILE A 60 -15.22 -13.21 -6.81
#